data_AF-B4GRG8-F1
#
_entry.id   AF-B4GRG8-F1
#
_cell.length_a   1.000
_cell.length_b   1.000
_cell.length_c   1.000
_cell.angle_alpha   90.00
_cell.angle_beta   90.00
_cell.angle_gamma   90.00
#
_symmetry.space_group_name_H-M   'P 1'
#
loop_
_entity.id
_entity.type
_entity.pdbx_description
1 polymer ?
#
loop_
_entity_poly.entity_id
_entity_poly.type
_entity_poly.pdbx_seq_one_letter_code
_entity_poly.pdbx_strand_id
1 'polypeptide(L)' 'MAALRGWKFVGFVSCIVGAIGLAVYPVILDPMLNTEKYKSLQEYSKIKRDELQHTIKRKD' A
#
# COMPACT_ATOMS: atom_id res chain seq x y z
N MET A 1 -33.97 -23.29 -13.82
CA MET A 1 -33.13 -22.12 -13.47
C MET A 1 -32.24 -22.51 -12.28
N ALA A 2 -30.93 -22.63 -12.47
CA ALA A 2 -30.01 -22.97 -11.39
C ALA A 2 -29.71 -21.72 -10.55
N ALA A 3 -30.51 -21.47 -9.51
CA ALA A 3 -30.24 -20.39 -8.58
C ALA A 3 -29.00 -20.75 -7.73
N LEU A 4 -27.91 -20.00 -7.87
CA LEU A 4 -26.80 -20.06 -6.90
C LEU A 4 -27.29 -19.41 -5.61
N ARG A 5 -27.93 -20.20 -4.74
CA ARG A 5 -28.35 -19.79 -3.40
C ARG A 5 -27.61 -20.63 -2.34
N GLY A 6 -27.24 -19.97 -1.24
CA GLY A 6 -26.58 -20.61 -0.09
C GLY A 6 -25.08 -20.84 -0.29
N TRP A 7 -24.57 -21.95 0.25
CA TRP A 7 -23.13 -22.22 0.37
C TRP A 7 -22.40 -22.27 -0.99
N LYS A 8 -23.06 -22.71 -2.06
CA LYS A 8 -22.47 -22.74 -3.41
C LYS A 8 -22.12 -21.34 -3.93
N PHE A 9 -22.89 -20.32 -3.56
CA PHE A 9 -22.58 -18.93 -3.89
C PHE A 9 -21.41 -18.41 -3.06
N VAL A 10 -21.37 -18.75 -1.77
CA VAL A 10 -20.26 -18.38 -0.87
C VAL A 10 -18.94 -18.97 -1.37
N GLY A 11 -18.91 -20.24 -1.77
CA GLY A 11 -17.71 -20.87 -2.34
C GLY A 11 -17.27 -20.25 -3.67
N PHE A 12 -18.22 -19.78 -4.48
CA PHE A 12 -17.91 -19.08 -5.73
C PHE A 12 -17.29 -17.70 -5.46
N VAL A 13 -17.89 -16.91 -4.56
CA VAL A 13 -17.39 -15.59 -4.18
C VAL A 13 -16.03 -15.71 -3.48
N SER A 14 -15.84 -16.68 -2.59
CA SER A 14 -14.57 -16.89 -1.91
C SER A 14 -13.44 -17.26 -2.88
N CYS A 15 -13.75 -18.01 -3.94
CA CYS A 15 -12.78 -18.33 -4.99
C CYS A 15 -12.32 -17.07 -5.74
N ILE A 16 -13.27 -16.18 -6.10
CA ILE A 16 -12.96 -14.91 -6.77
C ILE A 16 -12.14 -13.99 -5.85
N VAL A 17 -12.59 -13.79 -4.62
CA VAL A 17 -11.89 -12.93 -3.64
C VAL A 17 -10.52 -13.52 -3.29
N GLY A 18 -10.39 -14.84 -3.19
CA GLY A 18 -9.11 -15.52 -2.99
C GLY A 18 -8.13 -15.31 -4.15
N ALA A 19 -8.61 -15.42 -5.39
CA ALA A 19 -7.79 -15.15 -6.58
C ALA A 19 -7.34 -13.68 -6.65
N ILE A 20 -8.24 -12.74 -6.37
CA ILE A 20 -7.91 -11.30 -6.30
C ILE A 20 -6.91 -11.05 -5.16
N GLY A 21 -7.14 -11.66 -3.99
CA GLY A 21 -6.24 -11.55 -2.84
C GLY A 21 -4.82 -12.01 -3.16
N LEU A 22 -4.67 -13.16 -3.84
CA LEU A 22 -3.36 -13.65 -4.29
C LEU A 22 -2.70 -12.74 -5.35
N ALA A 23 -3.49 -12.18 -6.26
CA ALA A 23 -2.97 -11.24 -7.27
C ALA A 23 -2.54 -9.89 -6.67
N VAL A 24 -3.23 -9.43 -5.63
CA VAL A 24 -2.93 -8.16 -4.93
C VAL A 24 -1.88 -8.34 -3.82
N TYR A 25 -1.69 -9.56 -3.32
CA TYR A 25 -0.68 -9.92 -2.32
C TYR A 25 0.73 -9.37 -2.60
N PRO A 26 1.32 -9.52 -3.81
CA PRO A 26 2.64 -8.95 -4.10
C PRO A 26 2.65 -7.42 -4.06
N VAL A 27 1.55 -6.74 -4.41
CA VAL A 27 1.47 -5.26 -4.41
C VAL A 27 1.53 -4.69 -3.00
N ILE A 28 0.94 -5.40 -2.03
CA ILE A 28 0.93 -4.98 -0.62
C ILE A 28 2.21 -5.42 0.11
N LEU A 29 2.77 -6.58 -0.25
CA LEU A 29 3.99 -7.05 0.38
C LEU A 29 5.27 -6.38 -0.12
N ASP A 30 5.32 -5.96 -1.39
CA ASP A 30 6.48 -5.26 -1.95
C ASP A 30 6.92 -4.06 -1.09
N PRO A 31 6.03 -3.14 -0.65
CA PRO A 31 6.42 -2.05 0.25
C PRO A 31 6.75 -2.51 1.68
N MET A 32 6.24 -3.66 2.14
CA MET A 32 6.52 -4.17 3.49
C MET A 32 7.88 -4.87 3.58
N LEU A 33 8.27 -5.61 2.54
CA LEU A 33 9.56 -6.31 2.48
C LEU A 33 10.72 -5.38 2.12
N ASN A 34 10.46 -4.34 1.32
CA ASN A 34 11.49 -3.39 0.90
C ASN A 34 11.25 -1.99 1.49
N THR A 35 11.30 -1.90 2.82
CA THR A 35 11.13 -0.65 3.56
C THR A 35 12.26 0.36 3.29
N GLU A 36 13.40 -0.07 2.73
CA GLU A 36 14.55 0.81 2.43
C GLU A 36 14.22 1.88 1.39
N LYS A 37 13.47 1.54 0.32
CA LYS A 37 13.05 2.51 -0.68
C LYS A 37 12.14 3.59 -0.09
N TYR A 38 11.31 3.24 0.88
CA TYR A 38 10.43 4.20 1.57
C TYR A 38 11.19 5.02 2.61
N LYS A 39 12.22 4.43 3.25
CA LYS A 39 13.09 5.13 4.20
C LYS A 39 13.86 6.27 3.54
N SER A 40 14.45 6.03 2.36
CA SER A 40 15.21 7.07 1.64
C SER A 40 14.34 8.23 1.16
N LEU A 41 13.10 7.95 0.73
CA LEU A 41 12.11 8.97 0.37
C LEU A 41 11.70 9.81 1.60
N GLN A 42 11.55 9.17 2.76
CA GLN A 42 11.21 9.84 4.00
C GLN A 42 12.37 10.71 4.51
N GLU A 43 13.61 10.21 4.37
CA GLU A 43 14.83 10.92 4.76
C GLU A 43 15.07 12.15 3.87
N TYR A 44 14.90 12.03 2.55
CA TYR A 44 14.91 13.16 1.62
C TYR A 44 13.86 14.23 1.97
N SER A 45 12.66 13.79 2.34
CA SER A 45 11.57 14.70 2.71
C SER A 45 11.86 15.46 4.01
N LYS A 46 12.56 14.83 4.97
CA LYS A 46 13.01 15.49 6.21
C LYS A 46 14.07 16.55 5.92
N ILE A 47 15.12 16.20 5.18
CA ILE A 47 16.20 17.13 4.82
C ILE A 47 15.65 18.37 4.10
N LYS A 48 14.75 18.17 3.13
CA LYS A 48 14.13 19.27 2.39
C LYS A 48 13.29 20.20 3.28
N ARG A 49 12.60 19.65 4.29
CA ARG A 49 11.87 20.45 5.27
C ARG A 49 12.80 21.27 6.15
N ASP A 50 13.89 20.68 6.61
CA ASP A 50 14.85 21.35 7.48
C ASP A 50 15.55 22.50 6.74
N GLU A 51 15.94 22.31 5.47
CA GLU A 51 16.47 23.38 4.62
C GLU A 51 15.50 24.55 4.45
N LEU A 52 14.22 24.27 4.23
CA LEU A 52 13.19 25.31 4.08
C LEU A 52 12.99 26.08 5.40
N GLN A 53 12.99 25.38 6.53
CA GLN A 53 12.88 26.01 7.84
C GLN A 53 14.09 26.90 8.16
N HIS A 54 15.30 26.45 7.84
CA HIS A 54 16.52 27.25 8.01
C HIS A 54 16.55 28.49 7.09
N THR A 55 16.01 28.36 5.87
CA THR A 55 15.92 29.48 4.92
C THR A 55 14.91 30.54 5.39
N ILE A 56 13.77 30.12 5.92
CA ILE A 56 12.76 31.03 6.47
C ILE A 56 13.32 31.77 7.69
N LYS A 57 13.93 31.04 8.63
CA LYS A 57 14.51 31.60 9.86
C LYS A 57 15.72 32.52 9.64
N ARG A 58 16.36 32.46 8.47
CA ARG A 58 17.42 33.39 8.03
C ARG A 58 16.90 34.67 7.40
N LYS A 59 15.62 34.73 7.07
CA LYS A 59 14.96 35.85 6.39
C LYS A 59 14.22 36.78 7.35
N ASP A 60 13.98 36.32 8.59
CA ASP A 60 13.49 37.08 9.73
C ASP A 60 14.65 37.75 10.50
#